data_AF-A0A953UGD7-F1
#
_entry.id   AF-A0A953UGD7-F1
#
_cell.length_a   1.000
_cell.length_b   1.000
_cell.length_c   1.000
_cell.angle_alpha   90.00
_cell.angle_beta   90.00
_cell.angle_gamma   90.00
#
_symmetry.space_group_name_H-M   'P 1'
#
loop_
_entity.id
_entity.type
_entity.pdbx_description
1 polymer ?
#
loop_
_entity_poly.entity_id
_entity_poly.type
_entity_poly.pdbx_seq_one_letter_code
_entity_poly.pdbx_strand_id
1 'polypeptide(L)'
;MYRERSLAFVRKPAFWRAYIPFAAILIGYSGYFFADAGLASLSGRRTGGFYGFHNVSSALAGLIRAWINLALPFSMLPLGFKTLLPQHLAILAGELCLALLAVWRAKALSVLVLAAGWLFFTILPTAAFAAAFNSDRYLFVPFLGVAIFLGLLLDRTVKSDGRALYKASIWTALGVYAGFAWFQLSTFRDLYKRAGSEAAQIVRVTVDRASRLPAGGEVDLVDVTAFLDPYIVPVFSTSLGGALQANGLSPSIRILQNLKADSPEQRRLISGLLACPHPPGPLAGDRIVLLATNGQVQTVDSSCAAPQIDADRSQRPKAWRFADAF
;
A
#
# COMPACT_ATOMS: atom_id res chain seq x y z
N MET A 1 -3.86 -10.18 -44.75
CA MET A 1 -2.66 -9.35 -45.00
C MET A 1 -2.30 -8.33 -43.90
N TYR A 2 -3.23 -7.60 -43.25
CA TYR A 2 -2.85 -6.58 -42.23
C TYR A 2 -2.39 -7.16 -40.87
N ARG A 3 -2.86 -8.37 -40.51
CA ARG A 3 -2.52 -9.07 -39.26
C ARG A 3 -1.09 -9.64 -39.24
N GLU A 4 -0.50 -9.87 -40.41
CA GLU A 4 0.86 -10.40 -40.55
C GLU A 4 1.92 -9.30 -40.40
N ARG A 5 1.63 -8.06 -40.84
CA ARG A 5 2.58 -6.94 -40.73
C ARG A 5 2.80 -6.47 -39.29
N SER A 6 1.80 -6.53 -38.42
CA SER A 6 1.94 -6.12 -37.01
C SER A 6 2.72 -7.13 -36.17
N LEU A 7 2.55 -8.44 -36.43
CA LEU A 7 3.31 -9.51 -35.75
C LEU A 7 4.74 -9.65 -36.30
N ALA A 8 4.96 -9.37 -37.59
CA ALA A 8 6.30 -9.36 -38.19
C ALA A 8 7.22 -8.31 -37.57
N PHE A 9 6.68 -7.22 -37.01
CA PHE A 9 7.46 -6.20 -36.31
C PHE A 9 8.05 -6.71 -34.98
N VAL A 10 7.29 -7.53 -34.24
CA VAL A 10 7.74 -8.16 -32.98
C VAL A 10 8.86 -9.16 -33.22
N ARG A 11 8.97 -9.74 -34.43
CA ARG A 11 10.05 -10.67 -34.79
C ARG A 11 11.37 -9.99 -35.14
N LYS A 12 11.43 -8.66 -35.28
CA LYS A 12 12.68 -7.96 -35.66
C LYS A 12 13.61 -7.81 -34.44
N PRO A 13 14.91 -8.18 -34.54
CA PRO A 13 15.86 -8.05 -33.43
C PRO A 13 16.00 -6.61 -32.91
N ALA A 14 15.88 -5.62 -33.80
CA ALA A 14 15.94 -4.20 -33.46
C ALA A 14 14.79 -3.75 -32.54
N PHE A 15 13.64 -4.41 -32.61
CA PHE A 15 12.53 -4.17 -31.70
C PHE A 15 12.93 -4.57 -30.27
N TRP A 16 13.44 -5.78 -30.07
CA TRP A 16 13.83 -6.30 -28.76
C TRP A 16 14.96 -5.52 -28.09
N ARG A 17 15.89 -4.94 -28.88
CA ARG A 17 16.99 -4.11 -28.35
C ARG A 17 16.49 -2.94 -27.50
N ALA A 18 15.38 -2.30 -27.89
CA ALA A 18 14.78 -1.21 -27.12
C ALA A 18 14.14 -1.68 -25.80
N TYR A 19 13.85 -2.99 -25.66
CA TYR A 19 13.23 -3.58 -24.47
C TYR A 19 14.23 -4.28 -23.54
N ILE A 20 15.52 -4.37 -23.90
CA ILE A 20 16.57 -4.91 -23.02
C ILE A 20 16.63 -4.15 -21.68
N PRO A 21 16.60 -2.79 -21.64
CA PRO A 21 16.59 -2.07 -20.38
C PRO A 21 15.36 -2.39 -19.53
N PHE A 22 14.20 -2.62 -20.16
CA PHE A 22 12.96 -2.99 -19.49
C PHE A 22 13.04 -4.39 -18.89
N ALA A 23 13.58 -5.36 -19.63
CA ALA A 23 13.83 -6.69 -19.13
C ALA A 23 14.83 -6.67 -17.95
N ALA A 24 15.90 -5.86 -18.04
CA ALA A 24 16.85 -5.68 -16.96
C ALA A 24 16.21 -5.06 -15.71
N ILE A 25 15.36 -4.03 -15.87
CA ILE A 25 14.58 -3.45 -14.76
C ILE A 25 13.64 -4.50 -14.16
N LEU A 26 12.95 -5.28 -14.98
CA LEU A 26 12.03 -6.32 -14.49
C LEU A 26 12.77 -7.42 -13.73
N ILE A 27 13.93 -7.87 -14.24
CA ILE A 27 14.78 -8.87 -13.57
C ILE A 27 15.33 -8.28 -12.27
N GLY A 28 15.83 -7.04 -12.28
CA GLY A 28 16.35 -6.38 -11.08
C GLY A 28 15.26 -6.14 -10.04
N TYR A 29 14.07 -5.71 -10.45
CA TYR A 29 12.91 -5.52 -9.59
C TYR A 29 12.43 -6.84 -8.99
N SER A 30 12.28 -7.88 -9.82
CA SER A 30 11.91 -9.21 -9.35
C SER A 30 12.98 -9.75 -8.40
N GLY A 31 14.25 -9.65 -8.78
CA GLY A 31 15.39 -10.07 -7.96
C GLY A 31 15.44 -9.35 -6.62
N TYR A 32 15.23 -8.03 -6.58
CA TYR A 32 15.10 -7.26 -5.36
C TYR A 32 13.91 -7.75 -4.51
N PHE A 33 12.74 -7.97 -5.11
CA PHE A 33 11.54 -8.42 -4.42
C PHE A 33 11.71 -9.83 -3.84
N PHE A 34 12.30 -10.76 -4.60
CA PHE A 34 12.61 -12.11 -4.14
C PHE A 34 13.77 -12.13 -3.14
N ALA A 35 14.74 -11.22 -3.24
CA ALA A 35 15.81 -11.08 -2.26
C ALA A 35 15.27 -10.50 -0.95
N ASP A 36 14.44 -9.46 -0.99
CA ASP A 36 13.80 -8.87 0.19
C ASP A 36 12.91 -9.91 0.89
N ALA A 37 12.06 -10.61 0.13
CA ALA A 37 11.20 -11.67 0.66
C ALA A 37 11.98 -12.92 1.11
N GLY A 38 13.02 -13.33 0.37
CA GLY A 38 13.85 -14.50 0.66
C GLY A 38 14.78 -14.29 1.85
N LEU A 39 15.40 -13.11 1.95
CA LEU A 39 16.20 -12.71 3.12
C LEU A 39 15.32 -12.52 4.35
N ALA A 40 14.10 -11.98 4.20
CA ALA A 40 13.12 -11.95 5.28
C ALA A 40 12.82 -13.36 5.80
N SER A 41 12.50 -14.30 4.90
CA SER A 41 12.24 -15.70 5.24
C SER A 41 13.43 -16.41 5.93
N LEU A 42 14.66 -16.22 5.42
CA LEU A 42 15.88 -16.81 5.99
C LEU A 42 16.28 -16.22 7.36
N SER A 43 15.95 -14.95 7.61
CA SER A 43 16.21 -14.28 8.89
C SER A 43 15.23 -14.66 10.02
N GLY A 44 14.34 -15.63 9.79
CA GLY A 44 13.31 -16.01 10.76
C GLY A 44 12.19 -14.96 10.91
N ARG A 45 12.18 -13.91 10.08
CA ARG A 45 11.01 -13.04 9.90
C ARG A 45 9.95 -13.86 9.17
N ARG A 46 9.18 -14.68 9.90
CA ARG A 46 7.88 -15.13 9.41
C ARG A 46 7.05 -13.87 9.17
N THR A 47 7.00 -13.41 7.93
CA THR A 47 6.02 -12.47 7.38
C THR A 47 4.66 -13.18 7.26
N GLY A 48 4.24 -13.82 8.36
CA GLY A 48 3.30 -14.93 8.42
C GLY A 48 1.85 -14.64 8.02
N GLY A 49 1.57 -14.21 6.79
CA GLY A 49 0.26 -13.64 6.41
C GLY A 49 0.26 -12.38 5.51
N PHE A 50 1.31 -11.55 5.47
CA PHE A 50 1.43 -10.40 4.55
C PHE A 50 2.32 -10.66 3.34
N TYR A 51 3.35 -11.49 3.48
CA TYR A 51 4.18 -11.94 2.36
C TYR A 51 4.31 -13.46 2.44
N GLY A 52 3.54 -14.15 1.59
CA GLY A 52 3.55 -15.60 1.47
C GLY A 52 3.07 -16.01 0.10
N PHE A 53 3.47 -17.17 -0.40
CA PHE A 53 2.89 -17.69 -1.64
C PHE A 53 1.40 -17.97 -1.40
N HIS A 54 0.55 -17.17 -2.04
CA HIS A 54 -0.88 -17.39 -1.98
C HIS A 54 -1.34 -18.29 -3.13
N ASN A 55 -2.49 -18.93 -2.92
CA ASN A 55 -3.12 -19.79 -3.92
C ASN A 55 -3.38 -18.98 -5.21
N VAL A 56 -3.36 -19.66 -6.36
CA VAL A 56 -3.53 -19.03 -7.69
C VAL A 56 -4.78 -18.16 -7.77
N SER A 57 -5.87 -18.55 -7.11
CA SER A 57 -7.12 -17.77 -7.04
C SER A 57 -6.96 -16.42 -6.33
N SER A 58 -6.24 -16.39 -5.20
CA SER A 58 -5.94 -15.17 -4.45
C SER A 58 -4.97 -14.27 -5.21
N ALA A 59 -3.97 -14.85 -5.88
CA ALA A 59 -3.05 -14.11 -6.74
C ALA A 59 -3.79 -13.46 -7.93
N LEU A 60 -4.70 -14.20 -8.57
CA LEU A 60 -5.51 -13.68 -9.67
C LEU A 60 -6.45 -12.57 -9.19
N ALA A 61 -7.10 -12.74 -8.04
CA ALA A 61 -7.94 -11.70 -7.44
C ALA A 61 -7.13 -10.44 -7.11
N GLY A 62 -5.91 -10.60 -6.57
CA GLY A 62 -4.98 -9.49 -6.31
C GLY A 62 -4.55 -8.76 -7.58
N LEU A 63 -4.32 -9.51 -8.66
CA LEU A 63 -3.95 -8.97 -9.98
C LEU A 63 -5.11 -8.19 -10.61
N ILE A 64 -6.33 -8.76 -10.61
CA ILE A 64 -7.53 -8.07 -11.10
C ILE A 64 -7.77 -6.79 -10.29
N ARG A 65 -7.65 -6.87 -8.96
CA ARG A 65 -7.80 -5.71 -8.09
C ARG A 65 -6.76 -4.64 -8.40
N ALA A 66 -5.49 -5.01 -8.59
CA ALA A 66 -4.42 -4.09 -8.98
C ALA A 66 -4.69 -3.39 -10.32
N TRP A 67 -5.21 -4.14 -11.31
CA TRP A 67 -5.55 -3.60 -12.62
C TRP A 67 -6.70 -2.60 -12.57
N ILE A 68 -7.78 -2.95 -11.87
CA ILE A 68 -8.91 -2.03 -11.63
C ILE A 68 -8.42 -0.77 -10.92
N ASN A 69 -7.52 -0.97 -9.96
CA ASN A 69 -6.93 0.08 -9.16
C ASN A 69 -6.05 1.06 -9.93
N LEU A 70 -5.25 0.56 -10.87
CA LEU A 70 -4.43 1.35 -11.79
C LEU A 70 -5.29 2.08 -12.84
N ALA A 71 -6.38 1.44 -13.26
CA ALA A 71 -7.26 1.98 -14.28
C ALA A 71 -8.26 3.01 -13.73
N LEU A 72 -8.53 3.04 -12.42
CA LEU A 72 -9.33 4.07 -11.74
C LEU A 72 -8.43 5.10 -11.04
N PRO A 73 -7.89 6.11 -11.76
CA PRO A 73 -7.29 7.28 -11.10
C PRO A 73 -8.35 8.06 -10.30
N PHE A 74 -9.65 7.89 -10.62
CA PHE A 74 -10.73 8.72 -10.09
C PHE A 74 -11.24 8.32 -8.71
N SER A 75 -10.86 7.15 -8.20
CA SER A 75 -11.31 6.70 -6.89
C SER A 75 -10.41 7.27 -5.78
N MET A 76 -10.99 8.09 -4.90
CA MET A 76 -10.31 8.80 -3.80
C MET A 76 -9.76 7.88 -2.67
N LEU A 77 -9.85 6.55 -2.80
CA LEU A 77 -9.47 5.59 -1.77
C LEU A 77 -8.15 4.90 -2.12
N PRO A 78 -7.24 4.69 -1.14
CA PRO A 78 -5.99 3.98 -1.35
C PRO A 78 -6.22 2.54 -1.84
N LEU A 79 -5.28 2.06 -2.64
CA LEU A 79 -5.43 0.91 -3.54
C LEU A 79 -5.79 -0.40 -2.79
N GLY A 80 -5.32 -0.57 -1.55
CA GLY A 80 -5.61 -1.74 -0.72
C GLY A 80 -7.02 -1.80 -0.11
N PHE A 81 -7.78 -0.71 -0.12
CA PHE A 81 -9.03 -0.58 0.67
C PHE A 81 -10.30 -0.35 -0.17
N LYS A 82 -10.19 -0.32 -1.49
CA LYS A 82 -11.37 -0.14 -2.35
C LYS A 82 -12.31 -1.32 -2.22
N THR A 83 -13.54 -1.07 -1.77
CA THR A 83 -14.71 -1.88 -2.10
C THR A 83 -15.18 -1.45 -3.49
N LEU A 84 -15.23 -2.40 -4.41
CA LEU A 84 -15.65 -2.13 -5.79
C LEU A 84 -17.16 -1.94 -5.85
N LEU A 85 -17.61 -0.70 -5.68
CA LEU A 85 -19.00 -0.33 -5.95
C LEU A 85 -19.31 -0.46 -7.46
N PRO A 86 -20.55 -0.81 -7.85
CA PRO A 86 -20.94 -0.96 -9.26
C PRO A 86 -20.65 0.27 -10.13
N GLN A 87 -20.79 1.47 -9.56
CA GLN A 87 -20.46 2.74 -10.22
C GLN A 87 -18.98 2.85 -10.62
N HIS A 88 -18.05 2.27 -9.83
CA HIS A 88 -16.63 2.23 -10.18
C HIS A 88 -16.37 1.32 -11.37
N LEU A 89 -17.14 0.23 -11.52
CA LEU A 89 -17.02 -0.67 -12.67
C LEU A 89 -17.53 0.00 -13.95
N ALA A 90 -18.58 0.83 -13.86
CA ALA A 90 -19.08 1.59 -15.00
C ALA A 90 -18.08 2.66 -15.48
N ILE A 91 -17.47 3.40 -14.56
CA ILE A 91 -16.40 4.37 -14.88
C ILE A 91 -15.21 3.66 -15.52
N LEU A 92 -14.75 2.56 -14.91
CA LEU A 92 -13.67 1.74 -15.44
C LEU A 92 -13.96 1.23 -16.86
N ALA A 93 -15.17 0.74 -17.11
CA ALA A 93 -15.57 0.27 -18.43
C ALA A 93 -15.54 1.41 -19.46
N GLY A 94 -15.99 2.61 -19.07
CA GLY A 94 -15.89 3.81 -19.91
C GLY A 94 -14.44 4.18 -20.25
N GLU A 95 -13.56 4.20 -19.27
CA GLU A 95 -12.13 4.49 -19.45
C GLU A 95 -11.43 3.46 -20.35
N LEU A 96 -11.70 2.16 -20.12
CA LEU A 96 -11.19 1.09 -20.96
C LEU A 96 -11.68 1.22 -22.40
N CYS A 97 -12.96 1.52 -22.62
CA CYS A 97 -13.52 1.74 -23.95
C CYS A 97 -12.82 2.91 -24.66
N LEU A 98 -12.60 4.04 -23.98
CA LEU A 98 -11.89 5.19 -24.53
C LEU A 98 -10.43 4.87 -24.85
N ALA A 99 -9.73 4.17 -23.94
CA ALA A 99 -8.35 3.75 -24.14
C ALA A 99 -8.21 2.78 -25.33
N LEU A 100 -9.10 1.78 -25.44
CA LEU A 100 -9.13 0.84 -26.55
C LEU A 100 -9.42 1.54 -27.88
N LEU A 101 -10.37 2.49 -27.89
CA LEU A 101 -10.69 3.28 -29.08
C LEU A 101 -9.51 4.17 -29.51
N ALA A 102 -8.81 4.78 -28.56
CA ALA A 102 -7.61 5.57 -28.80
C ALA A 102 -6.48 4.71 -29.40
N VAL A 103 -6.21 3.54 -28.81
CA VAL A 103 -5.21 2.57 -29.31
C VAL A 103 -5.55 2.06 -30.70
N TRP A 104 -6.81 1.70 -30.94
CA TRP A 104 -7.28 1.21 -32.23
C TRP A 104 -7.10 2.27 -33.33
N ARG A 105 -7.54 3.51 -33.06
CA ARG A 105 -7.35 4.65 -33.98
C ARG A 105 -5.88 4.99 -34.23
N ALA A 106 -5.04 4.94 -33.19
CA ALA A 106 -3.61 5.21 -33.28
C ALA A 106 -2.81 4.06 -33.93
N LYS A 107 -3.48 2.94 -34.27
CA LYS A 107 -2.83 1.69 -34.74
C LYS A 107 -1.71 1.25 -33.79
N ALA A 108 -1.92 1.45 -32.49
CA ALA A 108 -0.94 1.24 -31.43
C ALA A 108 -1.14 -0.09 -30.69
N LEU A 109 -1.78 -1.09 -31.34
CA LEU A 109 -2.14 -2.35 -30.69
C LEU A 109 -0.93 -3.10 -30.12
N SER A 110 0.23 -3.03 -30.79
CA SER A 110 1.48 -3.61 -30.26
C SER A 110 1.95 -2.93 -28.98
N VAL A 111 1.73 -1.62 -28.85
CA VAL A 111 2.09 -0.82 -27.68
C VAL A 111 1.17 -1.19 -26.50
N LEU A 112 -0.11 -1.44 -26.76
CA LEU A 112 -1.06 -1.92 -25.75
C LEU A 112 -0.70 -3.32 -25.24
N VAL A 113 -0.36 -4.26 -26.14
CA VAL A 113 0.06 -5.62 -25.74
C VAL A 113 1.30 -5.56 -24.86
N LEU A 114 2.27 -4.70 -25.18
CA LEU A 114 3.47 -4.50 -24.36
C LEU A 114 3.14 -3.92 -22.99
N ALA A 115 2.26 -2.92 -22.91
CA ALA A 115 1.85 -2.32 -21.64
C ALA A 115 1.08 -3.31 -20.77
N ALA A 116 0.16 -4.07 -21.36
CA ALA A 116 -0.56 -5.15 -20.68
C ALA A 116 0.41 -6.22 -20.16
N GLY A 117 1.39 -6.63 -20.96
CA GLY A 117 2.43 -7.57 -20.55
C GLY A 117 3.31 -7.01 -19.43
N TRP A 118 3.74 -5.75 -19.54
CA TRP A 118 4.51 -5.07 -18.50
C TRP A 118 3.76 -5.02 -17.17
N LEU A 119 2.51 -4.55 -17.19
CA LEU A 119 1.67 -4.49 -16.00
C LEU A 119 1.48 -5.88 -15.42
N PHE A 120 1.22 -6.89 -16.26
CA PHE A 120 1.08 -8.26 -15.81
C PHE A 120 2.35 -8.73 -15.06
N PHE A 121 3.53 -8.64 -15.69
CA PHE A 121 4.77 -9.13 -15.09
C PHE A 121 5.27 -8.33 -13.89
N THR A 122 4.97 -7.03 -13.82
CA THR A 122 5.39 -6.17 -12.70
C THR A 122 4.46 -6.27 -11.49
N ILE A 123 3.19 -6.56 -11.70
CA ILE A 123 2.19 -6.77 -10.65
C ILE A 123 2.17 -8.23 -10.19
N LEU A 124 2.49 -9.20 -11.04
CA LEU A 124 2.42 -10.62 -10.70
C LEU A 124 3.20 -10.96 -9.41
N PRO A 125 4.42 -10.46 -9.17
CA PRO A 125 5.12 -10.70 -7.90
C PRO A 125 4.34 -10.15 -6.70
N THR A 126 3.82 -8.92 -6.78
CA THR A 126 3.07 -8.33 -5.66
C THR A 126 1.74 -9.05 -5.43
N ALA A 127 1.07 -9.47 -6.50
CA ALA A 127 -0.19 -10.19 -6.43
C ALA A 127 -0.02 -11.62 -5.88
N ALA A 128 1.04 -12.33 -6.27
CA ALA A 128 1.33 -13.69 -5.83
C ALA A 128 1.79 -13.76 -4.37
N PHE A 129 2.48 -12.73 -3.88
CA PHE A 129 3.08 -12.71 -2.55
C PHE A 129 2.35 -11.87 -1.51
N ALA A 130 1.71 -10.76 -1.89
CA ALA A 130 1.18 -9.78 -0.93
C ALA A 130 -0.35 -9.80 -0.77
N ALA A 131 -1.01 -10.94 -1.03
CA ALA A 131 -2.46 -11.18 -0.97
C ALA A 131 -3.34 -9.91 -1.04
N ALA A 132 -3.41 -9.30 -2.22
CA ALA A 132 -4.30 -8.16 -2.50
C ALA A 132 -4.03 -6.84 -1.74
N PHE A 133 -2.95 -6.76 -0.94
CA PHE A 133 -2.42 -5.52 -0.36
C PHE A 133 -1.24 -5.02 -1.19
N ASN A 134 -1.56 -4.43 -2.34
CA ASN A 134 -0.58 -3.69 -3.13
C ASN A 134 -0.20 -2.41 -2.39
N SER A 135 0.76 -2.48 -1.47
CA SER A 135 1.29 -1.27 -0.83
C SER A 135 1.90 -0.37 -1.91
N ASP A 136 1.60 0.92 -1.86
CA ASP A 136 1.89 1.89 -2.92
C ASP A 136 3.37 1.89 -3.37
N ARG A 137 4.31 1.51 -2.49
CA ARG A 137 5.74 1.38 -2.80
C ARG A 137 6.07 0.38 -3.91
N TYR A 138 5.23 -0.63 -4.14
CA TYR A 138 5.45 -1.63 -5.20
C TYR A 138 4.81 -1.26 -6.54
N LEU A 139 4.09 -0.15 -6.59
CA LEU A 139 3.40 0.28 -7.80
C LEU A 139 4.25 1.22 -8.67
N PHE A 140 5.40 1.68 -8.18
CA PHE A 140 6.29 2.56 -8.92
C PHE A 140 6.72 1.96 -10.28
N VAL A 141 7.16 0.69 -10.30
CA VAL A 141 7.61 0.01 -11.53
C VAL A 141 6.43 -0.24 -12.50
N PRO A 142 5.25 -0.71 -12.05
CA PRO A 142 4.04 -0.68 -12.86
C PRO A 142 3.72 0.70 -13.46
N PHE A 143 3.73 1.77 -12.65
CA PHE A 143 3.42 3.13 -13.10
C PHE A 143 4.43 3.69 -14.10
N LEU A 144 5.72 3.34 -13.97
CA LEU A 144 6.74 3.70 -14.96
C LEU A 144 6.37 3.15 -16.35
N GLY A 145 5.87 1.92 -16.42
CA GLY A 145 5.41 1.33 -17.68
C GLY A 145 4.16 2.00 -18.24
N VAL A 146 3.22 2.40 -17.37
CA VAL A 146 2.05 3.18 -17.79
C VAL A 146 2.49 4.53 -18.38
N ALA A 147 3.41 5.24 -17.74
CA ALA A 147 3.92 6.52 -18.23
C ALA A 147 4.60 6.37 -19.60
N ILE A 148 5.42 5.34 -19.78
CA ILE A 148 6.08 5.05 -21.05
C ILE A 148 5.06 4.69 -22.14
N PHE A 149 4.05 3.88 -21.80
CA PHE A 149 2.94 3.57 -22.70
C PHE A 149 2.19 4.83 -23.16
N LEU A 150 1.84 5.71 -22.22
CA LEU A 150 1.18 6.98 -22.53
C LEU A 150 2.07 7.87 -23.40
N GLY A 151 3.37 7.93 -23.14
CA GLY A 151 4.34 8.65 -23.98
C GLY A 151 4.44 8.11 -25.40
N LEU A 152 4.48 6.80 -25.58
CA LEU A 152 4.51 6.15 -26.89
C LEU A 152 3.19 6.33 -27.65
N LEU A 153 2.06 6.28 -26.94
CA LEU A 153 0.74 6.55 -27.51
C LEU A 153 0.66 8.02 -27.96
N LEU A 154 1.14 8.96 -27.14
CA LEU A 154 1.25 10.38 -27.48
C LEU A 154 2.08 10.60 -28.74
N ASP A 155 3.29 10.04 -28.83
CA ASP A 155 4.15 10.15 -30.01
C ASP A 155 3.43 9.67 -31.30
N ARG A 156 2.75 8.52 -31.23
CA ARG A 156 1.96 7.97 -32.34
C ARG A 156 0.79 8.86 -32.73
N THR A 157 0.13 9.48 -31.76
CA THR A 157 -1.02 10.36 -32.01
C THR A 157 -0.62 11.72 -32.57
N VAL A 158 0.53 12.26 -32.17
CA VAL A 158 1.11 13.48 -32.74
C VAL A 158 1.50 13.26 -34.20
N LYS A 159 2.20 12.16 -34.49
CA LYS A 159 2.67 11.77 -35.83
C LYS A 159 1.58 11.21 -36.75
N SER A 160 0.38 10.99 -36.24
CA SER A 160 -0.77 10.53 -37.02
C SER A 160 -1.30 11.64 -37.92
N ASP A 161 -1.63 11.33 -39.18
CA ASP A 161 -2.38 12.20 -40.10
C ASP A 161 -3.87 12.34 -39.72
N GLY A 162 -4.23 11.96 -38.50
CA GLY A 162 -5.60 12.01 -37.99
C GLY A 162 -6.16 13.43 -37.91
N ARG A 163 -7.48 13.55 -38.13
CA ARG A 163 -8.25 14.81 -38.04
C ARG A 163 -8.00 15.52 -36.72
N ALA A 164 -7.93 16.86 -36.75
CA ALA A 164 -7.67 17.71 -35.58
C ALA A 164 -8.55 17.39 -34.36
N LEU A 165 -9.83 17.06 -34.58
CA LEU A 165 -10.79 16.62 -33.56
C LEU A 165 -10.33 15.38 -32.76
N TYR A 166 -9.66 14.43 -33.41
CA TYR A 166 -9.15 13.24 -32.74
C TYR A 166 -7.97 13.58 -31.83
N LYS A 167 -7.02 14.38 -32.33
CA LYS A 167 -5.89 14.88 -31.53
C LYS A 167 -6.40 15.67 -30.33
N ALA A 168 -7.37 16.56 -30.54
CA ALA A 168 -8.02 17.32 -29.48
C ALA A 168 -8.65 16.39 -28.43
N SER A 169 -9.38 15.35 -28.83
CA SER A 169 -10.02 14.43 -27.88
C SER A 169 -9.04 13.67 -26.97
N ILE A 170 -7.88 13.25 -27.50
CA ILE A 170 -6.84 12.59 -26.71
C ILE A 170 -6.17 13.58 -25.76
N TRP A 171 -5.84 14.78 -26.24
CA TRP A 171 -5.26 15.82 -25.40
C TRP A 171 -6.21 16.23 -24.27
N THR A 172 -7.52 16.34 -24.54
CA THR A 172 -8.52 16.60 -23.51
C THR A 172 -8.59 15.45 -22.51
N ALA A 173 -8.63 14.19 -22.95
CA ALA A 173 -8.66 13.03 -22.05
C ALA A 173 -7.43 12.97 -21.14
N LEU A 174 -6.24 13.21 -21.70
CA LEU A 174 -4.99 13.27 -20.94
C LEU A 174 -4.93 14.47 -19.99
N GLY A 175 -5.41 15.63 -20.43
CA GLY A 175 -5.49 16.83 -19.60
C GLY A 175 -6.43 16.65 -18.42
N VAL A 176 -7.59 16.02 -18.62
CA VAL A 176 -8.53 15.66 -17.56
C VAL A 176 -7.89 14.64 -16.61
N TYR A 177 -7.26 13.60 -17.14
CA TYR A 177 -6.58 12.57 -16.34
C TYR A 177 -5.46 13.18 -15.48
N ALA A 178 -4.56 13.95 -16.08
CA ALA A 178 -3.44 14.57 -15.40
C ALA A 178 -3.89 15.64 -14.40
N GLY A 179 -4.89 16.45 -14.77
CA GLY A 179 -5.49 17.46 -13.90
C GLY A 179 -6.14 16.84 -12.67
N PHE A 180 -6.85 15.72 -12.83
CA PHE A 180 -7.46 15.01 -11.71
C PHE A 180 -6.42 14.32 -10.82
N ALA A 181 -5.41 13.68 -11.42
CA ALA A 181 -4.31 13.09 -10.67
C ALA A 181 -3.54 14.16 -9.86
N TRP A 182 -3.30 15.33 -10.45
CA TRP A 182 -2.71 16.48 -9.76
C TRP A 182 -3.59 16.98 -8.63
N PHE A 183 -4.88 17.17 -8.89
CA PHE A 183 -5.85 17.59 -7.87
C PHE A 183 -5.86 16.63 -6.67
N GLN A 184 -5.94 15.32 -6.92
CA GLN A 184 -5.86 14.32 -5.86
C GLN A 184 -4.52 14.40 -5.11
N LEU A 185 -3.40 14.40 -5.83
CA LEU A 185 -2.09 14.47 -5.19
C LEU A 185 -1.99 15.71 -4.29
N SER A 186 -2.44 16.87 -4.78
CA SER A 186 -2.42 18.12 -4.01
C SER A 186 -3.34 18.08 -2.79
N THR A 187 -4.52 17.47 -2.90
CA THR A 187 -5.51 17.37 -1.82
C THR A 187 -5.05 16.40 -0.72
N PHE A 188 -4.47 15.26 -1.12
CA PHE A 188 -4.13 14.19 -0.19
C PHE A 188 -2.69 14.21 0.30
N ARG A 189 -1.81 15.04 -0.29
CA ARG A 189 -0.38 15.09 0.05
C ARG A 189 -0.15 15.23 1.56
N ASP A 190 -0.85 16.16 2.19
CA ASP A 190 -0.64 16.43 3.61
C ASP A 190 -1.22 15.34 4.50
N LEU A 191 -2.31 14.69 4.08
CA LEU A 191 -2.87 13.53 4.78
C LEU A 191 -1.91 12.33 4.72
N TYR A 192 -1.34 12.02 3.55
CA TYR A 192 -0.33 10.96 3.43
C TYR A 192 0.95 11.27 4.21
N LYS A 193 1.40 12.52 4.22
CA LYS A 193 2.54 12.94 5.05
C LYS A 193 2.25 12.75 6.54
N ARG A 194 1.06 13.16 7.01
CA ARG A 194 0.64 12.99 8.40
C ARG A 194 0.57 11.51 8.79
N ALA A 195 -0.05 10.67 7.95
CA ALA A 195 -0.10 9.23 8.15
C ALA A 195 1.31 8.62 8.25
N GLY A 196 2.21 9.01 7.34
CA GLY A 196 3.61 8.57 7.36
C GLY A 196 4.36 9.03 8.62
N SER A 197 4.17 10.28 9.07
CA SER A 197 4.81 10.79 10.28
C SER A 197 4.30 10.12 11.55
N GLU A 198 2.99 9.90 11.65
CA GLU A 198 2.39 9.23 12.81
C GLU A 198 2.84 7.77 12.89
N ALA A 199 2.87 7.08 11.75
CA ALA A 199 3.38 5.73 11.68
C ALA A 199 4.88 5.64 12.06
N ALA A 200 5.70 6.53 11.50
CA ALA A 200 7.13 6.58 11.81
C ALA A 200 7.38 6.86 13.30
N GLN A 201 6.59 7.75 13.90
CA GLN A 201 6.71 8.09 15.31
C GLN A 201 6.32 6.93 16.22
N ILE A 202 5.20 6.27 15.95
CA ILE A 202 4.76 5.08 16.70
C ILE A 202 5.82 3.99 16.62
N VAL A 203 6.33 3.68 15.41
CA VAL A 203 7.37 2.66 15.25
C VAL A 203 8.65 3.06 16.00
N ARG A 204 9.13 4.29 15.81
CA ARG A 204 10.37 4.77 16.42
C ARG A 204 10.32 4.72 17.94
N VAL A 205 9.27 5.28 18.56
CA VAL A 205 9.14 5.32 20.02
C VAL A 205 8.95 3.92 20.57
N THR A 206 8.14 3.08 19.92
CA THR A 206 7.94 1.70 20.36
C THR A 206 9.25 0.92 20.34
N VAL A 207 10.02 0.98 19.26
CA VAL A 207 11.33 0.30 19.17
C VAL A 207 12.29 0.81 20.23
N ASP A 208 12.42 2.14 20.39
CA ASP A 208 13.32 2.74 21.38
C ASP A 208 13.02 2.27 22.80
N ARG A 209 11.72 2.22 23.16
CA ARG A 209 11.28 1.83 24.51
C ARG A 209 11.27 0.32 24.73
N ALA A 210 10.84 -0.45 23.74
CA ALA A 210 10.66 -1.90 23.86
C ALA A 210 11.94 -2.70 23.58
N SER A 211 12.94 -2.12 22.90
CA SER A 211 14.23 -2.81 22.61
C SER A 211 14.97 -3.30 23.86
N ARG A 212 14.67 -2.71 25.03
CA ARG A 212 15.28 -3.05 26.32
C ARG A 212 14.51 -4.11 27.09
N LEU A 213 13.35 -4.54 26.60
CA LEU A 213 12.55 -5.58 27.26
C LEU A 213 13.21 -6.96 27.08
N PRO A 214 13.10 -7.84 28.08
CA PRO A 214 13.54 -9.22 27.94
C PRO A 214 12.68 -9.99 26.96
N ALA A 215 13.17 -11.17 26.54
CA ALA A 215 12.41 -12.07 25.70
C ALA A 215 11.08 -12.47 26.39
N GLY A 216 9.97 -12.35 25.67
CA GLY A 216 8.63 -12.56 26.22
C GLY A 216 7.96 -11.32 26.81
N GLY A 217 8.65 -10.17 26.84
CA GLY A 217 8.09 -8.90 27.29
C GLY A 217 6.88 -8.43 26.45
N GLU A 218 6.04 -7.61 27.05
CA GLU A 218 4.76 -7.15 26.48
C GLU A 218 4.75 -5.62 26.32
N VAL A 219 4.21 -5.14 25.20
CA VAL A 219 3.98 -3.72 24.92
C VAL A 219 2.50 -3.54 24.65
N ASP A 220 1.83 -2.71 25.45
CA ASP A 220 0.47 -2.26 25.15
C ASP A 220 0.54 -0.90 24.45
N LEU A 221 0.06 -0.85 23.19
CA LEU A 221 -0.12 0.35 22.41
C LEU A 221 -1.59 0.74 22.42
N VAL A 222 -1.91 1.87 23.04
CA VAL A 222 -3.29 2.35 23.23
C VAL A 222 -3.56 3.58 22.38
N ASP A 223 -4.78 3.66 21.85
CA ASP A 223 -5.28 4.75 21.00
C ASP A 223 -4.55 4.88 19.64
N VAL A 224 -4.13 3.75 19.06
CA VAL A 224 -3.43 3.74 17.77
C VAL A 224 -4.40 4.13 16.65
N THR A 225 -4.07 5.17 15.89
CA THR A 225 -4.84 5.58 14.72
C THR A 225 -4.77 4.49 13.64
N ALA A 226 -5.95 3.95 13.27
CA ALA A 226 -6.08 3.03 12.15
C ALA A 226 -6.18 3.78 10.81
N PHE A 227 -6.95 4.86 10.79
CA PHE A 227 -7.23 5.69 9.63
C PHE A 227 -7.31 7.17 10.01
N LEU A 228 -6.89 8.06 9.11
CA LEU A 228 -7.11 9.50 9.22
C LEU A 228 -8.41 9.93 8.55
N ASP A 229 -9.24 10.65 9.30
CA ASP A 229 -10.44 11.32 8.81
C ASP A 229 -10.12 12.58 8.00
N PRO A 230 -11.00 12.99 7.06
CA PRO A 230 -12.29 12.38 6.71
C PRO A 230 -12.22 11.36 5.56
N TYR A 231 -11.03 11.06 5.04
CA TYR A 231 -10.86 10.30 3.79
C TYR A 231 -10.35 8.86 3.98
N ILE A 232 -10.34 8.37 5.22
CA ILE A 232 -9.99 6.99 5.56
C ILE A 232 -8.58 6.64 5.02
N VAL A 233 -7.60 7.53 5.23
CA VAL A 233 -6.21 7.26 4.85
C VAL A 233 -5.60 6.30 5.87
N PRO A 234 -5.16 5.10 5.48
CA PRO A 234 -4.66 4.09 6.42
C PRO A 234 -3.33 4.52 7.03
N VAL A 235 -3.19 4.32 8.34
CA VAL A 235 -1.94 4.51 9.10
C VAL A 235 -1.38 3.14 9.50
N PHE A 236 -2.16 2.33 10.23
CA PHE A 236 -1.79 0.96 10.65
C PHE A 236 -2.89 -0.06 10.34
N SER A 237 -3.40 -0.04 9.12
CA SER A 237 -4.48 -0.95 8.69
C SER A 237 -4.03 -2.35 8.31
N THR A 238 -2.71 -2.59 8.20
CA THR A 238 -2.15 -3.85 7.69
C THR A 238 -1.19 -4.52 8.68
N SER A 239 -0.01 -4.00 9.03
CA SER A 239 0.75 -4.60 10.17
C SER A 239 1.71 -3.66 10.89
N LEU A 240 1.34 -3.29 12.12
CA LEU A 240 2.24 -2.61 13.04
C LEU A 240 3.40 -3.52 13.46
N GLY A 241 3.13 -4.81 13.71
CA GLY A 241 4.15 -5.79 14.10
C GLY A 241 5.27 -5.95 13.07
N GLY A 242 4.93 -6.06 11.77
CA GLY A 242 5.91 -6.14 10.69
C GLY A 242 6.78 -4.89 10.58
N ALA A 243 6.19 -3.71 10.75
CA ALA A 243 6.94 -2.45 10.77
C ALA A 243 7.91 -2.38 11.97
N LEU A 244 7.50 -2.82 13.15
CA LEU A 244 8.34 -2.84 14.35
C LEU A 244 9.52 -3.80 14.21
N GLN A 245 9.29 -5.02 13.71
CA GLN A 245 10.35 -6.01 13.50
C GLN A 245 11.35 -5.58 12.41
N ALA A 246 10.87 -4.98 11.33
CA ALA A 246 11.73 -4.43 10.28
C ALA A 246 12.68 -3.34 10.80
N ASN A 247 12.28 -2.64 11.87
CA ASN A 247 13.06 -1.60 12.53
C ASN A 247 13.84 -2.10 13.76
N GLY A 248 13.98 -3.43 13.94
CA GLY A 248 14.89 -4.02 14.93
C GLY A 248 14.23 -4.46 16.24
N LEU A 249 12.90 -4.44 16.35
CA LEU A 249 12.22 -5.03 17.50
C LEU A 249 12.31 -6.56 17.47
N SER A 250 12.61 -7.17 18.62
CA SER A 250 12.67 -8.63 18.74
C SER A 250 11.29 -9.27 18.46
N PRO A 251 11.21 -10.35 17.66
CA PRO A 251 9.98 -11.13 17.46
C PRO A 251 9.42 -11.77 18.74
N SER A 252 10.24 -11.91 19.78
CA SER A 252 9.82 -12.47 21.07
C SER A 252 9.00 -11.48 21.92
N ILE A 253 8.97 -10.20 21.55
CA ILE A 253 8.21 -9.18 22.26
C ILE A 253 6.77 -9.20 21.75
N ARG A 254 5.81 -9.32 22.67
CA ARG A 254 4.40 -9.34 22.36
C ARG A 254 3.88 -7.91 22.27
N ILE A 255 3.29 -7.57 21.13
CA ILE A 255 2.67 -6.26 20.93
C ILE A 255 1.16 -6.43 20.99
N LEU A 256 0.54 -5.77 21.95
CA LEU A 256 -0.91 -5.62 22.02
C LEU A 256 -1.27 -4.23 21.54
N GLN A 257 -2.26 -4.12 20.66
CA GLN A 257 -2.74 -2.84 20.16
C GLN A 257 -4.23 -2.67 20.43
N ASN A 258 -4.59 -1.45 20.80
CA ASN A 258 -5.95 -0.96 20.90
C ASN A 258 -6.09 0.22 19.93
N LEU A 259 -7.02 0.09 18.99
CA LEU A 259 -7.22 1.09 17.95
C LEU A 259 -8.11 2.23 18.46
N LYS A 260 -7.81 3.43 17.98
CA LYS A 260 -8.62 4.63 18.23
C LYS A 260 -10.08 4.41 17.85
N ALA A 261 -10.98 4.79 18.76
CA ALA A 261 -12.43 4.68 18.58
C ALA A 261 -13.16 5.81 19.32
N ASP A 262 -14.24 6.33 18.74
CA ASP A 262 -15.01 7.43 19.33
C ASP A 262 -16.05 6.99 20.39
N SER A 263 -15.84 5.83 21.02
CA SER A 263 -16.79 5.28 22.00
C SER A 263 -16.59 5.88 23.40
N PRO A 264 -17.65 5.97 24.23
CA PRO A 264 -17.53 6.43 25.61
C PRO A 264 -16.54 5.62 26.45
N GLU A 265 -16.46 4.30 26.21
CA GLU A 265 -15.56 3.38 26.90
C GLU A 265 -14.10 3.67 26.53
N GLN A 266 -13.83 3.95 25.26
CA GLN A 266 -12.49 4.33 24.79
C GLN A 266 -12.04 5.65 25.43
N ARG A 267 -12.94 6.65 25.51
CA ARG A 267 -12.63 7.93 26.17
C ARG A 267 -12.35 7.74 27.67
N ARG A 268 -13.09 6.86 28.34
CA ARG A 268 -12.85 6.52 29.75
C ARG A 268 -11.48 5.89 29.95
N LEU A 269 -11.13 4.89 29.13
CA LEU A 269 -9.80 4.26 29.16
C LEU A 269 -8.69 5.29 28.97
N ILE A 270 -8.77 6.11 27.91
CA ILE A 270 -7.76 7.15 27.63
C ILE A 270 -7.66 8.13 28.79
N SER A 271 -8.79 8.60 29.33
CA SER A 271 -8.78 9.54 30.46
C SER A 271 -8.14 8.96 31.71
N GLY A 272 -8.37 7.67 32.00
CA GLY A 272 -7.76 6.98 33.13
C GLY A 272 -6.25 6.74 32.94
N LEU A 273 -5.81 6.46 31.71
CA LEU A 273 -4.39 6.34 31.38
C LEU A 273 -3.66 7.68 31.43
N LEU A 274 -4.31 8.77 31.01
CA LEU A 274 -3.76 10.13 31.12
C LEU A 274 -3.62 10.60 32.57
N ALA A 275 -4.40 10.04 33.50
CA ALA A 275 -4.29 10.32 34.93
C ALA A 275 -3.13 9.58 35.61
N CYS A 276 -2.49 8.61 34.94
CA CYS A 276 -1.34 7.91 35.48
C CYS A 276 -0.06 8.78 35.48
N PRO A 277 0.86 8.60 36.45
CA PRO A 277 2.04 9.45 36.60
C PRO A 277 2.94 9.53 35.35
N HIS A 278 3.58 10.69 35.19
CA HIS A 278 4.69 10.96 34.26
C HIS A 278 5.78 11.77 34.96
N PRO A 279 7.08 11.43 34.82
CA PRO A 279 7.63 10.31 34.05
C PRO A 279 7.28 8.94 34.66
N PRO A 280 7.32 7.86 33.87
CA PRO A 280 7.08 6.52 34.39
C PRO A 280 8.08 6.21 35.51
N GLY A 281 7.63 5.51 36.56
CA GLY A 281 8.53 4.91 37.54
C GLY A 281 9.50 3.91 36.89
N PRO A 282 10.40 3.28 37.67
CA PRO A 282 11.22 2.18 37.15
C PRO A 282 10.31 1.15 36.47
N LEU A 283 10.72 0.65 35.30
CA LEU A 283 9.95 -0.32 34.50
C LEU A 283 9.37 -1.40 35.41
N ALA A 284 8.04 -1.43 35.53
CA ALA A 284 7.36 -2.41 36.36
C ALA A 284 7.34 -3.75 35.60
N GLY A 285 8.41 -4.53 35.76
CA GLY A 285 8.57 -5.84 35.13
C GLY A 285 8.76 -5.78 33.62
N ASP A 286 8.30 -6.83 32.93
CA ASP A 286 8.55 -7.07 31.50
C ASP A 286 7.50 -6.41 30.59
N ARG A 287 6.77 -5.39 31.08
CA ARG A 287 5.64 -4.77 30.39
C ARG A 287 5.75 -3.25 30.31
N ILE A 288 5.57 -2.68 29.12
CA ILE A 288 5.47 -1.23 28.92
C ILE A 288 4.10 -0.85 28.35
N VAL A 289 3.61 0.32 28.76
CA VAL A 289 2.39 0.90 28.20
C VAL A 289 2.72 2.18 27.45
N LEU A 290 2.29 2.25 26.20
CA LEU A 290 2.49 3.36 25.29
C LEU A 290 1.12 3.92 24.87
N LEU A 291 0.89 5.20 25.12
CA LEU A 291 -0.35 5.90 24.78
C LEU A 291 -0.10 6.82 23.59
N ALA A 292 -0.85 6.63 22.50
CA ALA A 292 -0.73 7.37 21.24
C ALA A 292 -1.82 8.45 21.12
N THR A 293 -1.70 9.54 21.87
CA THR A 293 -2.68 10.65 21.83
C THR A 293 -2.16 11.86 21.08
N ASN A 294 -3.02 12.53 20.29
CA ASN A 294 -2.71 13.79 19.61
C ASN A 294 -1.46 13.75 18.72
N GLY A 295 -1.19 12.61 18.08
CA GLY A 295 0.02 12.43 17.25
C GLY A 295 1.31 12.39 18.07
N GLN A 296 1.24 12.11 19.37
CA GLN A 296 2.40 11.81 20.19
C GLN A 296 2.27 10.45 20.86
N VAL A 297 3.40 9.79 21.08
CA VAL A 297 3.47 8.53 21.80
C VAL A 297 4.25 8.75 23.08
N GLN A 298 3.58 8.52 24.21
CA GLN A 298 4.13 8.70 25.53
C GLN A 298 4.11 7.40 26.32
N THR A 299 5.12 7.19 27.15
CA THR A 299 5.22 6.00 28.01
C THR A 299 4.53 6.28 29.33
N VAL A 300 3.49 5.53 29.64
CA VAL A 300 2.72 5.64 30.88
C VAL A 300 3.27 4.67 31.92
N ASP A 301 3.18 5.01 33.21
CA ASP A 301 3.55 4.10 34.29
C ASP A 301 2.72 2.80 34.23
N SER A 302 3.39 1.69 33.91
CA SER A 302 2.77 0.37 33.77
C SER A 302 2.05 -0.09 35.04
N SER A 303 2.50 0.31 36.24
CA SER A 303 1.88 -0.10 37.50
C SER A 303 0.48 0.49 37.68
N CYS A 304 0.26 1.71 37.18
CA CYS A 304 -1.04 2.39 37.18
C CYS A 304 -1.90 2.00 35.97
N ALA A 305 -1.27 1.84 34.81
CA ALA A 305 -1.96 1.60 33.55
C ALA A 305 -2.40 0.15 33.33
N ALA A 306 -1.57 -0.83 33.71
CA ALA A 306 -1.84 -2.24 33.47
C ALA A 306 -3.18 -2.73 34.06
N PRO A 307 -3.55 -2.39 35.32
CA PRO A 307 -4.85 -2.79 35.87
C PRO A 307 -6.04 -2.23 35.06
N GLN A 308 -5.93 -1.00 34.56
CA GLN A 308 -6.98 -0.37 33.76
C GLN A 308 -7.10 -1.03 32.38
N ILE A 309 -5.96 -1.34 31.75
CA ILE A 309 -5.90 -2.06 30.48
C ILE A 309 -6.47 -3.47 30.63
N ASP A 310 -6.10 -4.19 31.67
CA ASP A 310 -6.53 -5.57 31.87
C ASP A 310 -8.04 -5.64 32.16
N ALA A 311 -8.57 -4.69 32.96
CA ALA A 311 -10.00 -4.54 33.16
C ALA A 311 -10.76 -4.25 31.86
N ASP A 312 -10.24 -3.32 31.04
CA ASP A 312 -10.84 -2.99 29.75
C ASP A 312 -10.76 -4.15 28.75
N ARG A 313 -9.64 -4.88 28.72
CA ARG A 313 -9.46 -6.10 27.90
C ARG A 313 -10.48 -7.17 28.25
N SER A 314 -10.76 -7.38 29.54
CA SER A 314 -11.80 -8.32 29.98
C SER A 314 -13.20 -7.90 29.55
N GLN A 315 -13.50 -6.60 29.55
CA GLN A 315 -14.82 -6.07 29.16
C GLN A 315 -15.00 -5.98 27.63
N ARG A 316 -13.96 -5.60 26.92
CA ARG A 316 -13.95 -5.32 25.47
C ARG A 316 -12.87 -6.11 24.73
N PRO A 317 -12.83 -7.45 24.80
CA PRO A 317 -11.75 -8.24 24.21
C PRO A 317 -11.59 -8.03 22.70
N LYS A 318 -12.67 -7.67 21.98
CA LYS A 318 -12.64 -7.39 20.54
C LYS A 318 -11.98 -6.06 20.16
N ALA A 319 -11.84 -5.13 21.09
CA ALA A 319 -11.18 -3.83 20.90
C ALA A 319 -9.64 -3.97 20.93
N TRP A 320 -9.16 -5.09 21.47
CA TRP A 320 -7.75 -5.40 21.60
C TRP A 320 -7.36 -6.47 20.61
N ARG A 321 -6.22 -6.28 19.95
CA ARG A 321 -5.68 -7.24 19.00
C ARG A 321 -4.20 -7.36 19.27
N PHE A 322 -3.65 -8.56 19.17
CA PHE A 322 -2.21 -8.64 19.02
C PHE A 322 -1.86 -7.97 17.69
N ALA A 323 -0.81 -7.15 17.69
CA ALA A 323 -0.14 -6.78 16.46
C ALA A 323 0.70 -7.99 16.03
N ASP A 324 0.02 -9.11 15.78
CA ASP A 324 0.66 -10.33 15.35
C ASP A 324 1.43 -10.07 14.07
N ALA A 325 2.59 -10.71 13.99
CA ALA A 325 3.27 -10.99 12.74
C ALA A 325 2.43 -12.00 11.94
N PHE A 326 1.28 -11.53 11.46
CA PHE A 326 0.86 -11.97 10.15
C PHE A 326 1.88 -11.42 9.14
#